data_AF-A0A6F9X1V5-F1
#
_entry.id   AF-A0A6F9X1V5-F1
#
_cell.length_a   1.000
_cell.length_b   1.000
_cell.length_c   1.000
_cell.angle_alpha   90.00
_cell.angle_beta   90.00
_cell.angle_gamma   90.00
#
_symmetry.space_group_name_H-M   'P 1'
#
loop_
_entity.id
_entity.type
_entity.pdbx_description
1 polymer ?
#
loop_
_entity_poly.entity_id
_entity_poly.type
_entity_poly.pdbx_seq_one_letter_code
_entity_poly.pdbx_strand_id
1 'polypeptide(L)'
;MKTYLSLLFSAFISAVIFGCGGSGGTSAPAPQTTSVSGVVLAGPAAGTTVIVKTAAGTEVARTAAPTDVNGAFTVAIPTSALSSDLIFEASGGSFTDEATATTGVALGTFTAHVAAGTLAAGGNVTIDPSSTIIQKLVAGGRTRTAAFSAFSSAFGYKPNPAIKPAFANQSSAAVPAERLAGLKVAAFSQLTKDFGLAPAQQSELLQALAEDLADGVLDGRHNGTVVTTASGTAIPEDAGNCFVQSQVTFVTGTNNKTGLTIDKIEALPFNTVALTSSYKVEYVPGAMAAAQGKTSFRIRVSNPDGTPATGKIITLIPTMYMASMSHAAPVDAVVESAVPGTYDCTVYYLMASGPGMGVWELKVKIGTETVVFYPSVAMSMGSTSRATLKGNADLIAGMMGMGTAKRTYYLFNEGLSNGTFTLFIAAQDDAMMMTFAPVFPGSTLHDQTGAAVAVSAMTVELSTDKATWIAATDSGNGHWSAAGLTLPASGGHLYARVTVNGEQKTTDGSAATATNGVADFTIAATGGM
;
A
#
# COMPACT_ATOMS: atom_id res chain seq x y z
N MET A 1 -28.21 -21.66 58.01
CA MET A 1 -27.31 -22.79 58.36
C MET A 1 -25.89 -22.29 58.16
N LYS A 2 -25.19 -21.81 59.19
CA LYS A 2 -24.40 -22.60 60.18
C LYS A 2 -23.23 -23.32 59.49
N THR A 3 -22.03 -22.71 59.46
CA THR A 3 -20.82 -22.93 60.34
C THR A 3 -19.99 -24.15 59.88
N TYR A 4 -18.64 -24.22 59.83
CA TYR A 4 -17.50 -23.79 60.70
C TYR A 4 -16.20 -23.77 59.83
N LEU A 5 -15.26 -22.82 59.95
CA LEU A 5 -14.16 -22.68 60.93
C LEU A 5 -13.10 -23.81 60.91
N SER A 6 -11.84 -23.48 60.58
CA SER A 6 -10.63 -23.95 61.29
C SER A 6 -9.40 -23.09 60.94
N LEU A 7 -8.89 -22.41 61.97
CA LEU A 7 -7.59 -21.74 62.05
C LEU A 7 -6.44 -22.76 62.00
N LEU A 8 -5.27 -22.34 61.50
CA LEU A 8 -4.01 -22.73 62.14
C LEU A 8 -2.98 -21.59 62.08
N PHE A 9 -2.67 -21.10 63.28
CA PHE A 9 -1.55 -20.25 63.65
C PHE A 9 -0.26 -21.07 63.58
N SER A 10 0.83 -20.50 63.06
CA SER A 10 2.17 -20.93 63.46
C SER A 10 3.13 -19.75 63.40
N ALA A 11 3.40 -19.20 64.59
CA ALA A 11 4.47 -18.27 64.86
C ALA A 11 5.74 -19.08 65.13
N PHE A 12 6.81 -18.78 64.41
CA PHE A 12 8.15 -19.25 64.78
C PHE A 12 9.05 -18.03 65.03
N ILE A 13 9.31 -17.79 66.30
CA ILE A 13 10.34 -16.89 66.83
C ILE A 13 11.64 -17.69 66.91
N SER A 14 12.71 -17.18 66.33
CA SER A 14 14.14 -17.43 66.68
C SER A 14 15.00 -16.62 65.70
N ALA A 15 16.12 -16.01 66.03
CA ALA A 15 16.81 -15.65 67.25
C ALA A 15 17.93 -14.75 66.72
N VAL A 16 18.05 -13.52 67.24
CA VAL A 16 19.12 -12.59 66.85
C VAL A 16 20.39 -13.05 67.56
N ILE A 17 21.38 -13.53 66.79
CA ILE A 17 22.76 -13.65 67.27
C ILE A 17 23.57 -12.56 66.58
N PHE A 18 23.97 -11.56 67.37
CA PHE A 18 25.02 -10.61 67.03
C PHE A 18 26.37 -11.35 66.99
N GLY A 19 26.91 -11.56 65.79
CA GLY A 19 28.30 -11.93 65.56
C GLY A 19 29.06 -10.73 65.01
N CYS A 20 29.75 -9.99 65.88
CA CYS A 20 30.76 -9.02 65.49
C CYS A 20 32.06 -9.80 65.24
N GLY A 21 32.56 -9.76 64.00
CA GLY A 21 33.83 -10.42 63.67
C GLY A 21 34.19 -10.37 62.19
N GLY A 22 35.07 -9.43 61.84
CA GLY A 22 36.17 -9.72 60.91
C GLY A 22 36.03 -9.30 59.45
N SER A 23 37.05 -8.55 59.01
CA SER A 23 37.51 -8.36 57.63
C SER A 23 36.69 -7.44 56.73
N GLY A 24 36.96 -6.13 56.86
CA GLY A 24 36.56 -5.11 55.90
C GLY A 24 37.26 -5.29 54.54
N GLY A 25 36.71 -6.15 53.70
CA GLY A 25 36.88 -6.08 52.26
C GLY A 25 35.76 -5.21 51.70
N THR A 26 36.06 -3.95 51.38
CA THR A 26 35.13 -3.08 50.63
C THR A 26 34.90 -3.70 49.25
N SER A 27 33.90 -4.58 49.17
CA SER A 27 33.39 -5.07 47.89
C SER A 27 32.80 -3.85 47.19
N ALA A 28 33.41 -3.44 46.08
CA ALA A 28 32.85 -2.38 45.26
C ALA A 28 31.38 -2.73 44.96
N PRO A 29 30.43 -1.79 45.11
CA PRO A 29 29.02 -2.07 44.84
C PRO A 29 28.89 -2.64 43.43
N ALA A 30 28.10 -3.72 43.28
CA ALA A 30 27.85 -4.32 41.98
C ALA A 30 27.37 -3.23 40.99
N PRO A 31 27.90 -3.19 39.75
CA PRO A 31 27.52 -2.17 38.80
C PRO A 31 26.01 -2.20 38.58
N GLN A 32 25.35 -1.04 38.72
CA GLN A 32 23.91 -0.94 38.54
C GLN A 32 23.57 -1.16 37.06
N THR A 33 22.70 -2.12 36.79
CA THR A 33 22.21 -2.44 35.45
C THR A 33 20.70 -2.22 35.34
N THR A 34 20.25 -1.85 34.14
CA THR A 34 18.85 -1.78 33.75
C THR A 34 18.51 -2.97 32.86
N SER A 35 17.46 -3.70 33.22
CA SER A 35 16.94 -4.79 32.40
C SER A 35 16.10 -4.25 31.24
N VAL A 36 16.48 -4.61 30.01
CA VAL A 36 15.78 -4.26 28.76
C VAL A 36 15.40 -5.55 28.06
N SER A 37 14.15 -5.63 27.59
CA SER A 37 13.66 -6.78 26.84
C SER A 37 13.51 -6.41 25.36
N GLY A 38 13.31 -7.41 24.51
CA GLY A 38 13.14 -7.15 23.09
C GLY A 38 12.77 -8.39 22.30
N VAL A 39 12.73 -8.23 20.98
CA VAL A 39 12.53 -9.32 20.01
C VAL A 39 13.43 -9.18 18.80
N VAL A 40 13.83 -10.31 18.23
CA VAL A 40 14.54 -10.40 16.94
C VAL A 40 13.62 -11.05 15.92
N LEU A 41 13.37 -10.35 14.81
CA LEU A 41 12.38 -10.74 13.81
C LEU A 41 12.93 -10.62 12.38
N ALA A 42 13.15 -11.77 11.76
CA ALA A 42 13.09 -12.04 10.31
C ALA A 42 11.93 -13.03 10.03
N GLY A 43 11.00 -13.10 10.98
CA GLY A 43 10.47 -14.33 11.56
C GLY A 43 11.06 -14.50 12.98
N PRO A 44 10.34 -15.03 13.98
CA PRO A 44 10.88 -15.25 15.32
C PRO A 44 12.22 -15.99 15.29
N ALA A 45 13.30 -15.25 15.55
CA ALA A 45 14.65 -15.78 15.42
C ALA A 45 15.07 -16.41 16.75
N ALA A 46 15.09 -17.73 16.81
CA ALA A 46 15.42 -18.50 18.01
C ALA A 46 16.91 -18.83 18.06
N GLY A 47 17.50 -18.85 19.25
CA GLY A 47 18.90 -19.20 19.43
C GLY A 47 19.89 -18.08 19.05
N THR A 48 19.41 -16.85 18.87
CA THR A 48 20.21 -15.69 18.50
C THR A 48 20.85 -15.05 19.74
N THR A 49 22.09 -14.57 19.61
CA THR A 49 22.75 -13.77 20.65
C THR A 49 22.57 -12.29 20.35
N VAL A 50 22.21 -11.49 21.34
CA VAL A 50 22.12 -10.03 21.20
C VAL A 50 23.24 -9.36 21.97
N ILE A 51 24.02 -8.53 21.27
CA ILE A 51 25.10 -7.71 21.81
C ILE A 51 24.66 -6.26 21.77
N VAL A 52 24.88 -5.53 22.85
CA VAL A 52 24.64 -4.09 22.94
C VAL A 52 25.98 -3.38 22.88
N LYS A 53 26.16 -2.50 21.90
CA LYS A 53 27.37 -1.71 21.67
C LYS A 53 27.06 -0.22 21.80
N THR A 54 28.06 0.59 22.14
CA THR A 54 27.98 2.05 21.94
C THR A 54 28.09 2.40 20.46
N ALA A 55 27.80 3.65 20.09
CA ALA A 55 28.07 4.16 18.73
C ALA A 55 29.54 4.02 18.28
N ALA A 56 30.49 3.96 19.24
CA ALA A 56 31.91 3.72 18.95
C ALA A 56 32.25 2.22 18.75
N GLY A 57 31.28 1.32 18.87
CA GLY A 57 31.46 -0.12 18.68
C GLY A 57 31.87 -0.89 19.94
N THR A 58 32.06 -0.22 21.08
CA THR A 58 32.39 -0.89 22.35
C THR A 58 31.20 -1.69 22.88
N GLU A 59 31.36 -2.99 23.10
CA GLU A 59 30.36 -3.84 23.76
C GLU A 59 30.18 -3.40 25.22
N VAL A 60 28.92 -3.15 25.60
CA VAL A 60 28.52 -2.74 26.96
C VAL A 60 27.62 -3.77 27.63
N ALA A 61 26.95 -4.63 26.87
CA ALA A 61 26.15 -5.73 27.39
C ALA A 61 25.94 -6.84 26.36
N ARG A 62 25.54 -8.01 26.83
CA ARG A 62 25.20 -9.19 26.02
C ARG A 62 24.11 -9.99 26.71
N THR A 63 23.24 -10.64 25.95
CA THR A 63 22.24 -11.55 26.50
C THR A 63 22.89 -12.74 27.21
N ALA A 64 22.39 -13.08 28.40
CA ALA A 64 22.90 -14.22 29.19
C ALA A 64 22.45 -15.57 28.61
N ALA A 65 21.34 -15.59 27.89
CA ALA A 65 20.83 -16.74 27.15
C ALA A 65 20.52 -16.32 25.71
N PRO A 66 20.56 -17.26 24.75
CA PRO A 66 20.03 -17.02 23.41
C PRO A 66 18.55 -16.66 23.43
N THR A 67 18.06 -16.05 22.36
CA THR A 67 16.64 -15.75 22.18
C THR A 67 15.78 -17.02 22.21
N ASP A 68 14.55 -16.87 22.71
CA ASP A 68 13.60 -17.98 22.77
C ASP A 68 12.95 -18.28 21.40
N VAL A 69 12.01 -19.24 21.37
CA VAL A 69 11.28 -19.62 20.14
C VAL A 69 10.43 -18.50 19.54
N ASN A 70 10.15 -17.44 20.31
CA ASN A 70 9.44 -16.25 19.87
C ASN A 70 10.40 -15.10 19.50
N GLY A 71 11.71 -15.39 19.44
CA GLY A 71 12.76 -14.41 19.23
C GLY A 71 12.94 -13.43 20.38
N ALA A 72 12.33 -13.68 21.54
CA ALA A 72 12.38 -12.78 22.68
C ALA A 72 13.72 -12.86 23.40
N PHE A 73 14.20 -11.73 23.89
CA PHE A 73 15.43 -11.64 24.68
C PHE A 73 15.28 -10.69 25.87
N THR A 74 16.21 -10.80 26.81
CA THR A 74 16.42 -9.83 27.88
C THR A 74 17.91 -9.62 28.10
N VAL A 75 18.32 -8.36 28.26
CA VAL A 75 19.71 -7.96 28.46
C VAL A 75 19.81 -6.95 29.60
N ALA A 76 20.82 -7.13 30.47
CA ALA A 76 21.12 -6.20 31.55
C ALA A 76 22.17 -5.20 31.08
N ILE A 77 21.79 -3.93 30.91
CA ILE A 77 22.66 -2.87 30.38
C ILE A 77 23.16 -2.02 31.55
N PRO A 78 24.47 -1.73 31.66
CA PRO A 78 24.97 -0.78 32.65
C PRO A 78 24.22 0.55 32.58
N THR A 79 23.73 1.04 33.71
CA THR A 79 22.96 2.30 33.80
C THR A 79 23.73 3.49 33.23
N SER A 80 25.06 3.50 33.40
CA SER A 80 25.96 4.51 32.84
C SER A 80 26.02 4.52 31.31
N ALA A 81 25.68 3.42 30.64
CA ALA A 81 25.65 3.33 29.19
C ALA A 81 24.35 3.88 28.59
N LEU A 82 23.28 4.03 29.38
CA LEU A 82 21.97 4.48 28.90
C LEU A 82 21.94 5.94 28.45
N SER A 83 22.91 6.76 28.87
CA SER A 83 23.06 8.14 28.41
C SER A 83 23.75 8.27 27.05
N SER A 84 24.15 7.16 26.44
CA SER A 84 24.80 7.12 25.13
C SER A 84 23.91 6.44 24.10
N ASP A 85 24.16 6.71 22.81
CA ASP A 85 23.54 5.95 21.74
C ASP A 85 23.99 4.48 21.80
N LEU A 86 23.01 3.58 21.67
CA LEU A 86 23.21 2.14 21.74
C LEU A 86 22.82 1.47 20.42
N ILE A 87 23.63 0.50 20.02
CA ILE A 87 23.42 -0.36 18.86
C ILE A 87 23.18 -1.77 19.39
N PHE A 88 22.01 -2.31 19.13
CA PHE A 88 21.71 -3.72 19.39
C PHE A 88 22.03 -4.50 18.13
N GLU A 89 22.82 -5.56 18.26
CA GLU A 89 23.25 -6.43 17.16
C GLU A 89 22.87 -7.86 17.50
N ALA A 90 22.03 -8.46 16.65
CA ALA A 90 21.56 -9.82 16.78
C ALA A 90 22.22 -10.69 15.71
N SER A 91 22.84 -11.79 16.13
CA SER A 91 23.47 -12.75 15.21
C SER A 91 23.42 -14.19 15.72
N GLY A 92 23.56 -15.13 14.79
CA GLY A 92 23.34 -16.55 15.05
C GLY A 92 21.85 -16.90 15.17
N GLY A 93 21.58 -18.15 15.54
CA GLY A 93 20.21 -18.67 15.60
C GLY A 93 19.59 -18.91 14.23
N SER A 94 18.30 -19.21 14.23
CA SER A 94 17.53 -19.45 13.01
C SER A 94 16.07 -19.06 13.15
N PHE A 95 15.38 -18.89 12.02
CA PHE A 95 13.98 -18.49 11.95
C PHE A 95 13.22 -19.33 10.91
N THR A 96 11.90 -19.16 10.90
CA THR A 96 11.02 -19.62 9.82
C THR A 96 10.68 -18.43 8.94
N ASP A 97 11.06 -18.50 7.67
CA ASP A 97 10.82 -17.44 6.68
C ASP A 97 9.32 -17.29 6.37
N GLU A 98 8.79 -16.06 6.46
CA GLU A 98 7.35 -15.83 6.33
C GLU A 98 6.81 -16.15 4.94
N ALA A 99 7.54 -15.76 3.89
CA ALA A 99 7.08 -15.85 2.50
C ALA A 99 7.14 -17.26 1.93
N THR A 100 8.14 -18.06 2.34
CA THR A 100 8.34 -19.43 1.84
C THR A 100 7.94 -20.51 2.83
N ALA A 101 7.73 -20.17 4.11
CA ALA A 101 7.57 -21.10 5.22
C ALA A 101 8.77 -22.03 5.45
N THR A 102 9.95 -21.71 4.89
CA THR A 102 11.18 -22.47 5.09
C THR A 102 11.64 -22.32 6.54
N THR A 103 11.83 -23.43 7.25
CA THR A 103 12.26 -23.46 8.66
C THR A 103 13.77 -23.60 8.78
N GLY A 104 14.35 -23.10 9.88
CA GLY A 104 15.77 -23.28 10.19
C GLY A 104 16.69 -22.41 9.34
N VAL A 105 16.16 -21.30 8.81
CA VAL A 105 16.91 -20.32 8.02
C VAL A 105 17.85 -19.56 8.95
N ALA A 106 19.13 -19.46 8.60
CA ALA A 106 20.10 -18.69 9.39
C ALA A 106 19.80 -17.18 9.29
N LEU A 107 19.80 -16.47 10.43
CA LEU A 107 19.40 -15.05 10.51
C LEU A 107 20.33 -14.07 9.76
N GLY A 108 21.63 -14.35 9.71
CA GLY A 108 22.62 -13.32 9.39
C GLY A 108 22.79 -12.32 10.54
N THR A 109 23.04 -11.05 10.23
CA THR A 109 23.19 -9.97 11.24
C THR A 109 22.08 -8.93 11.09
N PHE A 110 21.32 -8.72 12.16
CA PHE A 110 20.28 -7.70 12.24
C PHE A 110 20.65 -6.69 13.33
N THR A 111 20.27 -5.42 13.13
CA THR A 111 20.67 -4.33 14.02
C THR A 111 19.52 -3.39 14.36
N ALA A 112 19.64 -2.68 15.48
CA ALA A 112 18.75 -1.58 15.84
C ALA A 112 19.53 -0.44 16.50
N HIS A 113 19.21 0.81 16.14
CA HIS A 113 19.75 2.01 16.78
C HIS A 113 18.76 2.59 17.79
N VAL A 114 19.22 2.74 19.03
CA VAL A 114 18.45 3.32 20.13
C VAL A 114 19.18 4.56 20.63
N ALA A 115 18.47 5.69 20.63
CA ALA A 115 19.06 6.96 21.03
C ALA A 115 19.33 7.02 22.54
N ALA A 116 20.37 7.77 22.90
CA ALA A 116 20.70 8.14 24.26
C ALA A 116 19.48 8.57 25.09
N GLY A 117 19.38 8.06 26.30
CA GLY A 117 18.36 8.43 27.30
C GLY A 117 16.95 7.92 26.98
N THR A 118 16.75 7.13 25.92
CA THR A 118 15.39 6.66 25.55
C THR A 118 15.01 5.31 26.15
N LEU A 119 15.97 4.54 26.69
CA LEU A 119 15.73 3.26 27.34
C LEU A 119 15.60 3.43 28.86
N ALA A 120 14.61 2.73 29.41
CA ALA A 120 14.36 2.60 30.84
C ALA A 120 14.14 1.13 31.21
N ALA A 121 14.02 0.83 32.51
CA ALA A 121 13.69 -0.51 32.98
C ALA A 121 12.35 -0.98 32.39
N GLY A 122 12.35 -2.18 31.81
CA GLY A 122 11.18 -2.71 31.09
C GLY A 122 11.00 -2.13 29.68
N GLY A 123 11.96 -1.35 29.18
CA GLY A 123 12.00 -0.90 27.80
C GLY A 123 12.03 -2.08 26.82
N ASN A 124 11.51 -1.84 25.61
CA ASN A 124 11.47 -2.83 24.55
C ASN A 124 12.34 -2.38 23.36
N VAL A 125 13.10 -3.31 22.77
CA VAL A 125 13.82 -3.10 21.52
C VAL A 125 13.42 -4.18 20.52
N THR A 126 12.89 -3.74 19.37
CA THR A 126 12.65 -4.61 18.21
C THR A 126 13.84 -4.53 17.27
N ILE A 127 14.40 -5.68 16.92
CA ILE A 127 15.48 -5.86 15.96
C ILE A 127 14.88 -6.59 14.75
N ASP A 128 14.65 -5.87 13.66
CA ASP A 128 13.94 -6.34 12.47
C ASP A 128 14.53 -5.73 11.17
N PRO A 129 13.98 -6.01 9.98
CA PRO A 129 14.44 -5.41 8.73
C PRO A 129 14.45 -3.88 8.73
N SER A 130 13.43 -3.27 9.33
CA SER A 130 13.26 -1.82 9.35
C SER A 130 14.32 -1.17 10.23
N SER A 131 14.53 -1.70 11.44
CA SER A 131 15.55 -1.20 12.36
C SER A 131 16.96 -1.38 11.80
N THR A 132 17.18 -2.47 11.05
CA THR A 132 18.47 -2.79 10.43
C THR A 132 18.81 -1.80 9.32
N ILE A 133 17.88 -1.51 8.41
CA ILE A 133 18.08 -0.50 7.35
C ILE A 133 18.34 0.87 7.98
N ILE A 134 17.54 1.27 8.97
CA ILE A 134 17.71 2.56 9.65
C ILE A 134 19.07 2.65 10.33
N GLN A 135 19.50 1.60 11.05
CA GLN A 135 20.81 1.60 11.70
C GLN A 135 21.96 1.66 10.68
N LYS A 136 21.85 0.98 9.53
CA LYS A 136 22.85 1.05 8.46
C LYS A 136 22.95 2.45 7.84
N LEU A 137 21.82 3.12 7.62
CA LEU A 137 21.81 4.52 7.17
C LEU A 137 22.48 5.45 8.19
N VAL A 138 22.25 5.23 9.49
CA VAL A 138 22.93 6.00 10.56
C VAL A 138 24.43 5.73 10.57
N ALA A 139 24.84 4.47 10.44
CA ALA A 139 26.25 4.09 10.34
C ALA A 139 26.92 4.67 9.08
N GLY A 140 26.16 4.89 8.01
CA GLY A 140 26.57 5.59 6.79
C GLY A 140 26.64 7.11 6.91
N GLY A 141 26.44 7.68 8.11
CA GLY A 141 26.61 9.10 8.39
C GLY A 141 25.32 9.93 8.40
N ARG A 142 24.15 9.32 8.17
CA ARG A 142 22.88 10.05 8.34
C ARG A 142 22.56 10.24 9.82
N THR A 143 21.91 11.35 10.15
CA THR A 143 21.29 11.49 11.48
C THR A 143 20.14 10.49 11.62
N ARG A 144 19.82 10.09 12.84
CA ARG A 144 18.69 9.18 13.11
C ARG A 144 17.39 9.69 12.48
N THR A 145 17.08 10.98 12.64
CA THR A 145 15.88 11.60 12.04
C THR A 145 15.88 11.51 10.51
N ALA A 146 17.01 11.80 9.86
CA ALA A 146 17.14 11.69 8.41
C ALA A 146 17.02 10.24 7.91
N ALA A 147 17.57 9.28 8.65
CA ALA A 147 17.44 7.85 8.35
C ALA A 147 15.97 7.39 8.45
N PHE A 148 15.25 7.78 9.50
CA PHE A 148 13.81 7.51 9.61
C PHE A 148 13.00 8.15 8.49
N SER A 149 13.33 9.38 8.08
CA SER A 149 12.64 10.08 7.00
C SER A 149 12.85 9.38 5.65
N ALA A 150 14.10 8.98 5.35
CA ALA A 150 14.42 8.24 4.13
C ALA A 150 13.69 6.89 4.09
N PHE A 151 13.76 6.13 5.19
CA PHE A 151 13.04 4.87 5.34
C PHE A 151 11.53 5.06 5.13
N SER A 152 10.92 6.04 5.81
CA SER A 152 9.46 6.25 5.74
C SER A 152 9.01 6.69 4.36
N SER A 153 9.84 7.45 3.63
CA SER A 153 9.57 7.84 2.26
C SER A 153 9.63 6.65 1.30
N ALA A 154 10.63 5.78 1.45
CA ALA A 154 10.82 4.63 0.56
C ALA A 154 9.79 3.51 0.78
N PHE A 155 9.52 3.18 2.05
CA PHE A 155 8.69 2.03 2.43
C PHE A 155 7.25 2.42 2.82
N GLY A 156 6.93 3.71 2.87
CA GLY A 156 5.57 4.22 3.11
C GLY A 156 5.06 4.10 4.55
N TYR A 157 5.93 3.79 5.52
CA TYR A 157 5.57 3.77 6.93
C TYR A 157 6.72 4.15 7.86
N LYS A 158 6.37 4.62 9.05
CA LYS A 158 7.33 4.90 10.13
C LYS A 158 7.36 3.74 11.11
N PRO A 159 8.51 3.04 11.31
CA PRO A 159 8.62 2.01 12.33
C PRO A 159 8.31 2.57 13.72
N ASN A 160 7.50 1.86 14.50
CA ASN A 160 7.14 2.25 15.85
C ASN A 160 7.76 1.26 16.85
N PRO A 161 8.82 1.64 17.58
CA PRO A 161 9.51 0.74 18.51
C PRO A 161 8.67 0.35 19.73
N ALA A 162 7.53 1.02 19.98
CA ALA A 162 6.61 0.67 21.05
C ALA A 162 5.66 -0.49 20.68
N ILE A 163 5.57 -0.86 19.40
CA ILE A 163 4.71 -1.94 18.92
C ILE A 163 5.60 -3.16 18.67
N LYS A 164 5.36 -4.23 19.42
CA LYS A 164 6.01 -5.52 19.18
C LYS A 164 5.38 -6.17 17.94
N PRO A 165 6.11 -6.40 16.84
CA PRO A 165 5.52 -7.04 15.68
C PRO A 165 5.12 -8.49 15.98
N ALA A 166 3.95 -8.89 15.50
CA ALA A 166 3.47 -10.25 15.64
C ALA A 166 3.99 -11.13 14.49
N PHE A 167 4.19 -12.44 14.72
CA PHE A 167 4.60 -13.32 13.64
C PHE A 167 3.46 -13.52 12.63
N ALA A 168 3.70 -13.09 11.38
CA ALA A 168 2.65 -13.03 10.36
C ALA A 168 2.04 -14.40 10.03
N ASN A 169 2.80 -15.48 10.22
CA ASN A 169 2.36 -16.85 9.92
C ASN A 169 1.63 -17.54 11.10
N GLN A 170 1.46 -16.89 12.26
CA GLN A 170 0.79 -17.51 13.43
C GLN A 170 -0.18 -16.60 14.19
N SER A 171 -0.16 -15.29 13.99
CA SER A 171 -0.78 -14.37 14.95
C SER A 171 -2.10 -13.74 14.48
N SER A 172 -3.20 -14.47 14.61
CA SER A 172 -4.54 -13.88 14.56
C SER A 172 -4.99 -13.27 15.89
N ALA A 173 -4.34 -13.65 17.01
CA ALA A 173 -4.71 -13.21 18.36
C ALA A 173 -4.10 -11.86 18.80
N ALA A 174 -3.06 -11.38 18.12
CA ALA A 174 -2.45 -10.08 18.41
C ALA A 174 -3.34 -8.89 18.03
N VAL A 175 -3.10 -7.73 18.64
CA VAL A 175 -3.87 -6.53 18.30
C VAL A 175 -3.55 -6.08 16.86
N PRO A 176 -4.47 -5.38 16.16
CA PRO A 176 -4.28 -5.02 14.75
C PRO A 176 -2.94 -4.33 14.42
N ALA A 177 -2.45 -3.48 15.32
CA ALA A 177 -1.20 -2.75 15.13
C ALA A 177 0.05 -3.67 15.15
N GLU A 178 0.07 -4.66 16.05
CA GLU A 178 1.14 -5.66 16.12
C GLU A 178 1.14 -6.57 14.89
N ARG A 179 -0.06 -6.95 14.43
CA ARG A 179 -0.25 -7.74 13.20
C ARG A 179 0.22 -6.99 11.97
N LEU A 180 -0.07 -5.70 11.87
CA LEU A 180 0.38 -4.86 10.77
C LEU A 180 1.89 -4.67 10.77
N ALA A 181 2.50 -4.44 11.95
CA ALA A 181 3.94 -4.41 12.07
C ALA A 181 4.58 -5.75 11.63
N GLY A 182 3.97 -6.87 11.99
CA GLY A 182 4.38 -8.21 11.55
C GLY A 182 4.31 -8.40 10.03
N LEU A 183 3.23 -7.93 9.41
CA LEU A 183 3.05 -7.97 7.96
C LEU A 183 4.13 -7.15 7.25
N LYS A 184 4.51 -6.00 7.80
CA LYS A 184 5.60 -5.15 7.27
C LYS A 184 6.97 -5.86 7.35
N VAL A 185 7.24 -6.62 8.41
CA VAL A 185 8.44 -7.48 8.49
C VAL A 185 8.39 -8.57 7.41
N ALA A 186 7.25 -9.25 7.27
CA ALA A 186 7.07 -10.32 6.28
C ALA A 186 7.18 -9.83 4.82
N ALA A 187 6.87 -8.56 4.54
CA ALA A 187 7.05 -7.96 3.22
C ALA A 187 8.52 -7.99 2.76
N PHE A 188 9.50 -7.90 3.67
CA PHE A 188 10.92 -8.05 3.32
C PHE A 188 11.30 -9.50 3.03
N SER A 189 10.67 -10.48 3.67
CA SER A 189 10.82 -11.90 3.32
C SER A 189 10.27 -12.15 1.92
N GLN A 190 9.09 -11.60 1.60
CA GLN A 190 8.52 -11.69 0.26
C GLN A 190 9.38 -10.97 -0.78
N LEU A 191 9.95 -9.79 -0.47
CA LEU A 191 10.88 -9.09 -1.35
C LEU A 191 12.16 -9.89 -1.62
N THR A 192 12.69 -10.56 -0.58
CA THR A 192 13.85 -11.46 -0.72
C THR A 192 13.55 -12.56 -1.75
N LYS A 193 12.38 -13.18 -1.64
CA LYS A 193 11.91 -14.19 -2.59
C LYS A 193 11.68 -13.60 -4.00
N ASP A 194 11.10 -12.41 -4.10
CA ASP A 194 10.79 -11.76 -5.38
C ASP A 194 12.07 -11.37 -6.16
N PHE A 195 13.16 -11.09 -5.45
CA PHE A 195 14.49 -10.88 -6.05
C PHE A 195 15.23 -12.18 -6.37
N GLY A 196 14.60 -13.35 -6.18
CA GLY A 196 15.19 -14.65 -6.44
C GLY A 196 16.29 -15.04 -5.45
N LEU A 197 16.36 -14.38 -4.29
CA LEU A 197 17.33 -14.68 -3.24
C LEU A 197 16.81 -15.81 -2.33
N ALA A 198 17.73 -16.61 -1.79
CA ALA A 198 17.39 -17.56 -0.74
C ALA A 198 17.04 -16.84 0.57
N PRO A 199 16.17 -17.40 1.43
CA PRO A 199 15.81 -16.76 2.70
C PRO A 199 17.00 -16.37 3.59
N ALA A 200 18.07 -17.15 3.59
CA ALA A 200 19.29 -16.86 4.38
C ALA A 200 20.04 -15.60 3.91
N GLN A 201 19.75 -15.12 2.70
CA GLN A 201 20.37 -13.92 2.10
C GLN A 201 19.57 -12.64 2.42
N GLN A 202 18.50 -12.70 3.21
CA GLN A 202 17.72 -11.53 3.57
C GLN A 202 18.60 -10.44 4.21
N SER A 203 19.54 -10.79 5.11
CA SER A 203 20.44 -9.80 5.71
C SER A 203 21.34 -9.07 4.69
N GLU A 204 21.73 -9.74 3.60
CA GLU A 204 22.47 -9.12 2.50
C GLU A 204 21.59 -8.16 1.70
N LEU A 205 20.33 -8.54 1.46
CA LEU A 205 19.35 -7.66 0.83
C LEU A 205 19.15 -6.38 1.66
N LEU A 206 18.99 -6.50 2.99
CA LEU A 206 18.81 -5.32 3.86
C LEU A 206 20.02 -4.39 3.83
N GLN A 207 21.23 -4.94 3.65
CA GLN A 207 22.42 -4.11 3.45
C GLN A 207 22.37 -3.36 2.12
N ALA A 208 22.07 -4.06 1.03
CA ALA A 208 21.98 -3.47 -0.29
C ALA A 208 20.87 -2.40 -0.37
N LEU A 209 19.68 -2.64 0.21
CA LEU A 209 18.61 -1.65 0.27
C LEU A 209 19.00 -0.41 1.09
N ALA A 210 19.81 -0.57 2.15
CA ALA A 210 20.30 0.58 2.92
C ALA A 210 21.36 1.38 2.18
N GLU A 211 22.17 0.72 1.34
CA GLU A 211 23.16 1.37 0.47
C GLU A 211 22.49 2.14 -0.66
N ASP A 212 21.52 1.52 -1.35
CA ASP A 212 20.64 2.16 -2.34
C ASP A 212 19.98 3.41 -1.74
N LEU A 213 19.29 3.25 -0.61
CA LEU A 213 18.60 4.35 0.07
C LEU A 213 19.52 5.43 0.68
N ALA A 214 20.85 5.23 0.67
CA ALA A 214 21.76 6.18 1.30
C ALA A 214 21.87 7.51 0.54
N ASP A 215 21.51 7.60 -0.73
CA ASP A 215 21.36 8.86 -1.47
C ASP A 215 19.92 9.44 -1.42
N GLY A 216 18.96 8.68 -0.88
CA GLY A 216 17.60 9.12 -0.56
C GLY A 216 16.53 8.60 -1.50
N VAL A 217 16.89 7.81 -2.51
CA VAL A 217 15.95 7.14 -3.42
C VAL A 217 16.19 5.63 -3.35
N LEU A 218 15.20 4.81 -3.72
CA LEU A 218 15.33 3.36 -3.79
C LEU A 218 15.21 2.93 -5.25
N ASP A 219 16.27 3.20 -6.02
CA ASP A 219 16.34 3.06 -7.48
C ASP A 219 17.44 2.09 -7.94
N GLY A 220 17.86 1.20 -7.03
CA GLY A 220 18.90 0.21 -7.28
C GLY A 220 20.29 0.80 -7.47
N ARG A 221 20.50 2.09 -7.15
CA ARG A 221 21.75 2.80 -7.36
C ARG A 221 22.14 3.62 -6.12
N HIS A 222 23.44 3.78 -5.96
CA HIS A 222 24.01 4.68 -4.98
C HIS A 222 24.94 5.65 -5.70
N ASN A 223 24.57 6.93 -5.76
CA ASN A 223 25.33 7.95 -6.49
C ASN A 223 25.61 7.53 -7.95
N GLY A 224 24.62 6.92 -8.60
CA GLY A 224 24.69 6.46 -10.00
C GLY A 224 25.32 5.07 -10.22
N THR A 225 25.95 4.48 -9.20
CA THR A 225 26.54 3.13 -9.28
C THR A 225 25.49 2.08 -8.90
N VAL A 226 25.38 0.99 -9.67
CA VAL A 226 24.47 -0.12 -9.35
C VAL A 226 24.84 -0.74 -8.01
N VAL A 227 23.84 -0.91 -7.15
CA VAL A 227 24.00 -1.58 -5.86
C VAL A 227 23.76 -3.08 -6.02
N THR A 228 24.62 -3.89 -5.41
CA THR A 228 24.51 -5.36 -5.42
C THR A 228 24.53 -5.92 -4.01
N THR A 229 23.88 -7.07 -3.80
CA THR A 229 24.06 -7.86 -2.58
C THR A 229 25.49 -8.41 -2.52
N ALA A 230 25.90 -8.90 -1.34
CA ALA A 230 27.20 -9.55 -1.18
C ALA A 230 27.36 -10.77 -2.09
N SER A 231 26.27 -11.48 -2.39
CA SER A 231 26.23 -12.56 -3.38
C SER A 231 26.26 -12.11 -4.85
N GLY A 232 26.28 -10.80 -5.13
CA GLY A 232 26.37 -10.24 -6.48
C GLY A 232 25.04 -10.03 -7.20
N THR A 233 23.90 -10.17 -6.52
CA THR A 233 22.58 -9.90 -7.10
C THR A 233 22.35 -8.39 -7.15
N ALA A 234 22.12 -7.83 -8.33
CA ALA A 234 21.80 -6.41 -8.48
C ALA A 234 20.44 -6.07 -7.89
N ILE A 235 20.34 -4.93 -7.20
CA ILE A 235 19.07 -4.35 -6.80
C ILE A 235 18.45 -3.68 -8.04
N PRO A 236 17.21 -4.03 -8.42
CA PRO A 236 16.60 -3.52 -9.63
C PRO A 236 16.23 -2.04 -9.51
N GLU A 237 16.16 -1.33 -10.64
CA GLU A 237 15.85 0.12 -10.65
C GLU A 237 14.44 0.46 -10.15
N ASP A 238 13.55 -0.54 -10.06
CA ASP A 238 12.21 -0.42 -9.52
C ASP A 238 12.07 -1.06 -8.12
N ALA A 239 13.16 -1.17 -7.35
CA ALA A 239 13.15 -1.80 -6.02
C ALA A 239 12.06 -1.26 -5.08
N GLY A 240 11.78 0.05 -5.10
CA GLY A 240 10.64 0.62 -4.39
C GLY A 240 9.29 0.05 -4.84
N ASN A 241 9.06 -0.09 -6.13
CA ASN A 241 7.84 -0.68 -6.66
C ASN A 241 7.75 -2.19 -6.36
N CYS A 242 8.88 -2.90 -6.43
CA CYS A 242 8.96 -4.31 -6.02
C CYS A 242 8.56 -4.48 -4.55
N PHE A 243 9.03 -3.64 -3.63
CA PHE A 243 8.63 -3.72 -2.22
C PHE A 243 7.10 -3.60 -2.04
N VAL A 244 6.46 -2.67 -2.76
CA VAL A 244 5.00 -2.50 -2.71
C VAL A 244 4.29 -3.75 -3.24
N GLN A 245 4.76 -4.30 -4.37
CA GLN A 245 4.25 -5.55 -4.91
C GLN A 245 4.44 -6.73 -3.95
N SER A 246 5.58 -6.81 -3.26
CA SER A 246 5.84 -7.83 -2.24
C SER A 246 4.89 -7.72 -1.06
N GLN A 247 4.57 -6.51 -0.61
CA GLN A 247 3.59 -6.30 0.46
C GLN A 247 2.19 -6.80 0.05
N VAL A 248 1.74 -6.48 -1.17
CA VAL A 248 0.44 -6.91 -1.71
C VAL A 248 0.42 -8.42 -1.97
N THR A 249 1.51 -8.98 -2.50
CA THR A 249 1.66 -10.42 -2.73
C THR A 249 1.60 -11.19 -1.41
N PHE A 250 2.28 -10.70 -0.37
CA PHE A 250 2.25 -11.35 0.92
C PHE A 250 0.85 -11.29 1.56
N VAL A 251 0.20 -10.12 1.61
CA VAL A 251 -1.11 -10.00 2.28
C VAL A 251 -2.20 -10.83 1.61
N THR A 252 -2.14 -10.98 0.29
CA THR A 252 -3.10 -11.81 -0.48
C THR A 252 -2.68 -13.29 -0.55
N GLY A 253 -1.46 -13.61 -0.13
CA GLY A 253 -0.89 -14.94 -0.14
C GLY A 253 -1.41 -15.85 0.98
N THR A 254 -1.27 -17.16 0.79
CA THR A 254 -1.72 -18.18 1.74
C THR A 254 -0.94 -18.21 3.05
N ASN A 255 0.26 -17.64 3.06
CA ASN A 255 1.15 -17.56 4.23
C ASN A 255 0.80 -16.40 5.17
N ASN A 256 -0.02 -15.43 4.74
CA ASN A 256 -0.57 -14.43 5.64
C ASN A 256 -1.59 -15.07 6.60
N LYS A 257 -1.23 -15.20 7.88
CA LYS A 257 -2.11 -15.67 8.96
C LYS A 257 -2.49 -14.56 9.95
N THR A 258 -2.16 -13.30 9.63
CA THR A 258 -2.54 -12.15 10.48
C THR A 258 -4.05 -11.94 10.51
N GLY A 259 -4.77 -12.37 9.46
CA GLY A 259 -6.19 -12.04 9.28
C GLY A 259 -6.42 -10.57 8.87
N LEU A 260 -5.36 -9.82 8.57
CA LEU A 260 -5.48 -8.53 7.91
C LEU A 260 -5.74 -8.74 6.42
N THR A 261 -6.71 -8.00 5.91
CA THR A 261 -7.03 -7.87 4.49
C THR A 261 -6.30 -6.68 3.88
N ILE A 262 -6.30 -6.58 2.55
CA ILE A 262 -5.55 -5.57 1.81
C ILE A 262 -5.98 -4.12 2.13
N ASP A 263 -7.21 -3.88 2.58
CA ASP A 263 -7.67 -2.57 3.05
C ASP A 263 -7.10 -2.17 4.43
N LYS A 264 -6.35 -3.06 5.08
CA LYS A 264 -5.73 -2.85 6.41
C LYS A 264 -4.22 -2.67 6.38
N ILE A 265 -3.58 -2.63 5.21
CA ILE A 265 -2.11 -2.50 5.09
C ILE A 265 -1.61 -1.05 5.08
N GLU A 266 -2.47 -0.08 5.44
CA GLU A 266 -2.23 1.37 5.34
C GLU A 266 -2.01 1.84 3.89
N ALA A 267 -1.61 3.11 3.70
CA ALA A 267 -1.30 3.65 2.38
C ALA A 267 0.02 3.06 1.88
N LEU A 268 0.04 2.62 0.62
CA LEU A 268 1.23 2.15 -0.06
C LEU A 268 2.06 3.34 -0.57
N PRO A 269 3.40 3.32 -0.47
CA PRO A 269 4.22 4.33 -1.13
C PRO A 269 4.03 4.22 -2.64
N PHE A 270 3.96 5.36 -3.33
CA PHE A 270 3.77 5.37 -4.77
C PHE A 270 5.11 5.50 -5.49
N ASN A 271 5.58 4.40 -6.07
CA ASN A 271 6.77 4.35 -6.90
C ASN A 271 6.39 4.44 -8.37
N THR A 272 7.10 5.28 -9.13
CA THR A 272 6.74 5.59 -10.52
C THR A 272 7.48 4.76 -11.55
N VAL A 273 8.48 3.96 -11.16
CA VAL A 273 9.25 3.12 -12.10
C VAL A 273 8.88 1.66 -11.87
N ALA A 274 8.72 0.92 -12.96
CA ALA A 274 8.54 -0.52 -12.97
C ALA A 274 9.26 -1.16 -14.16
N LEU A 275 9.79 -2.36 -13.99
CA LEU A 275 10.54 -3.08 -15.02
C LEU A 275 9.80 -4.33 -15.50
N THR A 276 9.99 -4.66 -16.78
CA THR A 276 9.70 -5.97 -17.36
C THR A 276 10.98 -6.56 -17.94
N SER A 277 10.90 -7.74 -18.56
CA SER A 277 12.04 -8.31 -19.29
C SER A 277 12.55 -7.42 -20.43
N SER A 278 11.66 -6.66 -21.07
CA SER A 278 12.00 -5.87 -22.27
C SER A 278 11.88 -4.36 -22.07
N TYR A 279 11.22 -3.88 -21.01
CA TYR A 279 10.89 -2.45 -20.89
C TYR A 279 11.13 -1.91 -19.49
N LYS A 280 11.51 -0.64 -19.46
CA LYS A 280 11.35 0.23 -18.30
C LYS A 280 10.11 1.09 -18.52
N VAL A 281 9.21 1.10 -17.54
CA VAL A 281 7.96 1.85 -17.57
C VAL A 281 7.97 2.88 -16.46
N GLU A 282 7.85 4.16 -16.81
CA GLU A 282 7.73 5.27 -15.87
C GLU A 282 6.30 5.83 -15.90
N TYR A 283 5.62 5.81 -14.75
CA TYR A 283 4.39 6.56 -14.52
C TYR A 283 4.73 8.03 -14.32
N VAL A 284 4.21 8.89 -15.19
CA VAL A 284 4.38 10.34 -15.14
C VAL A 284 3.04 10.96 -14.72
N PRO A 285 2.89 11.42 -13.47
CA PRO A 285 1.66 12.03 -13.00
C PRO A 285 1.21 13.20 -13.88
N GLY A 286 -0.11 13.37 -14.01
CA GLY A 286 -0.68 14.56 -14.64
C GLY A 286 -0.55 15.81 -13.76
N ALA A 287 -1.20 16.89 -14.16
CA ALA A 287 -1.22 18.15 -13.40
C ALA A 287 -1.84 18.00 -11.99
N MET A 288 -2.70 17.00 -11.81
CA MET A 288 -3.36 16.68 -10.55
C MET A 288 -3.02 15.25 -10.14
N ALA A 289 -2.90 15.03 -8.82
CA ALA A 289 -2.82 13.69 -8.27
C ALA A 289 -4.08 12.87 -8.60
N ALA A 290 -3.97 11.55 -8.59
CA ALA A 290 -5.10 10.67 -8.88
C ALA A 290 -6.24 10.89 -7.87
N ALA A 291 -7.47 10.98 -8.39
CA ALA A 291 -8.67 11.20 -7.60
C ALA A 291 -9.86 10.46 -8.19
N GLN A 292 -10.89 10.24 -7.37
CA GLN A 292 -12.15 9.66 -7.80
C GLN A 292 -12.75 10.45 -8.97
N GLY A 293 -13.10 9.74 -10.05
CA GLY A 293 -13.47 10.33 -11.33
C GLY A 293 -12.32 10.25 -12.33
N LYS A 294 -12.23 11.23 -13.23
CA LYS A 294 -11.20 11.28 -14.26
C LYS A 294 -9.82 11.55 -13.64
N THR A 295 -8.86 10.68 -13.94
CA THR A 295 -7.44 10.91 -13.72
C THR A 295 -6.70 10.72 -15.04
N SER A 296 -6.04 11.77 -15.52
CA SER A 296 -5.17 11.72 -16.69
C SER A 296 -3.70 11.80 -16.28
N PHE A 297 -2.88 10.96 -16.90
CA PHE A 297 -1.45 10.84 -16.64
C PHE A 297 -0.75 10.34 -17.91
N ARG A 298 0.56 10.17 -17.85
CA ARG A 298 1.33 9.57 -18.93
C ARG A 298 2.11 8.37 -18.43
N ILE A 299 2.42 7.47 -19.35
CA ILE A 299 3.44 6.45 -19.14
C ILE A 299 4.54 6.64 -20.17
N ARG A 300 5.79 6.56 -19.74
CA ARG A 300 6.93 6.47 -20.65
C ARG A 300 7.40 5.03 -20.69
N VAL A 301 7.58 4.50 -21.88
CA VAL A 301 8.10 3.17 -22.11
C VAL A 301 9.43 3.31 -22.83
N SER A 302 10.49 2.77 -22.25
CA SER A 302 11.82 2.71 -22.86
C SER A 302 12.33 1.28 -22.92
N ASN A 303 13.15 0.99 -23.91
CA ASN A 303 13.93 -0.25 -23.98
C ASN A 303 15.02 -0.25 -22.88
N PRO A 304 15.71 -1.38 -22.64
CA PRO A 304 16.73 -1.47 -21.58
C PRO A 304 17.94 -0.55 -21.80
N ASP A 305 18.19 -0.11 -23.04
CA ASP A 305 19.23 0.86 -23.39
C ASP A 305 18.80 2.32 -23.19
N GLY A 306 17.58 2.55 -22.69
CA GLY A 306 17.00 3.87 -22.46
C GLY A 306 16.38 4.53 -23.69
N THR A 307 16.41 3.89 -24.86
CA THR A 307 15.74 4.44 -26.05
C THR A 307 14.22 4.33 -25.93
N PRO A 308 13.43 5.30 -26.44
CA PRO A 308 11.97 5.22 -26.39
C PRO A 308 11.42 4.01 -27.14
N ALA A 309 10.49 3.28 -26.52
CA ALA A 309 9.80 2.16 -27.13
C ALA A 309 8.49 2.67 -27.76
N THR A 310 8.50 2.88 -29.07
CA THR A 310 7.36 3.47 -29.82
C THR A 310 6.44 2.41 -30.43
N GLY A 311 5.24 2.83 -30.86
CA GLY A 311 4.26 2.01 -31.58
C GLY A 311 3.68 0.85 -30.76
N LYS A 312 3.78 0.89 -29.44
CA LYS A 312 3.29 -0.17 -28.55
C LYS A 312 1.78 -0.06 -28.36
N ILE A 313 1.13 -1.22 -28.36
CA ILE A 313 -0.26 -1.35 -27.94
C ILE A 313 -0.26 -1.51 -26.43
N ILE A 314 -0.83 -0.53 -25.73
CA ILE A 314 -0.91 -0.51 -24.28
C ILE A 314 -2.35 -0.66 -23.82
N THR A 315 -2.54 -1.51 -22.81
CA THR A 315 -3.84 -1.67 -22.15
C THR A 315 -3.69 -1.43 -20.65
N LEU A 316 -4.59 -0.61 -20.10
CA LEU A 316 -4.68 -0.35 -18.67
C LEU A 316 -5.75 -1.25 -18.06
N ILE A 317 -5.44 -1.87 -16.92
CA ILE A 317 -6.38 -2.70 -16.16
C ILE A 317 -6.35 -2.23 -14.71
N PRO A 318 -7.06 -1.15 -14.37
CA PRO A 318 -7.20 -0.69 -12.99
C PRO A 318 -8.12 -1.64 -12.23
N THR A 319 -7.66 -2.16 -11.10
CA THR A 319 -8.42 -3.02 -10.19
C THR A 319 -8.32 -2.49 -8.78
N MET A 320 -9.46 -2.22 -8.16
CA MET A 320 -9.54 -1.93 -6.74
C MET A 320 -9.68 -3.23 -5.97
N TYR A 321 -8.85 -3.41 -4.96
CA TYR A 321 -8.93 -4.50 -4.01
C TYR A 321 -9.43 -3.98 -2.67
N MET A 322 -10.57 -4.49 -2.23
CA MET A 322 -11.16 -4.19 -0.92
C MET A 322 -11.13 -5.44 -0.04
N ALA A 323 -11.68 -5.35 1.17
CA ALA A 323 -11.67 -6.45 2.14
C ALA A 323 -12.25 -7.76 1.60
N SER A 324 -13.36 -7.68 0.86
CA SER A 324 -14.15 -8.85 0.43
C SER A 324 -14.52 -8.88 -1.04
N MET A 325 -14.19 -7.83 -1.79
CA MET A 325 -14.55 -7.73 -3.21
C MET A 325 -13.52 -6.88 -3.95
N SER A 326 -13.49 -7.07 -5.26
CA SER A 326 -12.73 -6.26 -6.19
C SER A 326 -13.65 -5.70 -7.25
N HIS A 327 -13.28 -4.55 -7.81
CA HIS A 327 -13.92 -4.03 -9.01
C HIS A 327 -12.88 -3.30 -9.85
N ALA A 328 -13.12 -3.20 -11.15
CA ALA A 328 -12.29 -2.41 -12.06
C ALA A 328 -12.73 -0.93 -12.10
N ALA A 329 -12.10 -0.15 -12.95
CA ALA A 329 -12.56 1.17 -13.38
C ALA A 329 -12.56 1.25 -14.90
N PRO A 330 -13.44 2.08 -15.50
CA PRO A 330 -13.34 2.41 -16.91
C PRO A 330 -12.01 3.07 -17.25
N VAL A 331 -11.52 2.81 -18.45
CA VAL A 331 -10.30 3.40 -19.02
C VAL A 331 -10.62 3.96 -20.39
N ASP A 332 -9.95 5.05 -20.73
CA ASP A 332 -9.96 5.55 -22.10
C ASP A 332 -8.94 4.79 -22.96
N ALA A 333 -8.99 4.99 -24.27
CA ALA A 333 -7.96 4.51 -25.18
C ALA A 333 -6.60 5.10 -24.80
N VAL A 334 -5.58 4.24 -24.80
CA VAL A 334 -4.19 4.69 -24.61
C VAL A 334 -3.61 5.03 -25.97
N VAL A 335 -3.12 6.26 -26.12
CA VAL A 335 -2.59 6.78 -27.38
C VAL A 335 -1.17 7.27 -27.17
N GLU A 336 -0.27 6.94 -28.10
CA GLU A 336 1.07 7.51 -28.09
C GLU A 336 1.00 9.02 -28.38
N SER A 337 1.60 9.81 -27.50
CA SER A 337 1.66 11.27 -27.63
C SER A 337 2.65 11.68 -28.74
N ALA A 338 2.79 12.99 -28.96
CA ALA A 338 3.81 13.53 -29.85
C ALA A 338 5.25 13.28 -29.36
N VAL A 339 5.45 12.91 -28.09
CA VAL A 339 6.76 12.54 -27.54
C VAL A 339 6.94 11.03 -27.70
N PRO A 340 7.91 10.56 -28.49
CA PRO A 340 8.13 9.13 -28.75
C PRO A 340 8.22 8.31 -27.46
N GLY A 341 7.56 7.16 -27.43
CA GLY A 341 7.52 6.24 -26.30
C GLY A 341 6.76 6.77 -25.09
N THR A 342 6.07 7.91 -25.21
CA THR A 342 5.21 8.46 -24.15
C THR A 342 3.75 8.32 -24.56
N TYR A 343 2.93 7.73 -23.70
CA TYR A 343 1.54 7.44 -23.97
C TYR A 343 0.63 8.23 -23.02
N ASP A 344 -0.38 8.89 -23.58
CA ASP A 344 -1.42 9.57 -22.82
C ASP A 344 -2.44 8.54 -22.32
N CYS A 345 -2.74 8.59 -21.04
CA CYS A 345 -3.55 7.61 -20.33
C CYS A 345 -4.63 8.31 -19.51
N THR A 346 -5.84 7.71 -19.51
CA THR A 346 -6.93 8.17 -18.63
C THR A 346 -7.61 6.97 -17.97
N VAL A 347 -7.79 7.07 -16.65
CA VAL A 347 -8.55 6.12 -15.83
C VAL A 347 -9.67 6.88 -15.11
N TYR A 348 -10.86 6.27 -15.02
CA TYR A 348 -12.04 6.83 -14.39
C TYR A 348 -12.36 6.13 -13.07
N TYR A 349 -11.57 6.41 -12.03
CA TYR A 349 -11.69 5.73 -10.73
C TYR A 349 -13.07 5.87 -10.12
N LEU A 350 -13.66 4.73 -9.70
CA LEU A 350 -15.02 4.71 -9.15
C LEU A 350 -15.10 5.16 -7.68
N MET A 351 -13.99 5.13 -6.95
CA MET A 351 -13.89 5.56 -5.55
C MET A 351 -12.42 5.81 -5.15
N ALA A 352 -12.23 6.47 -4.01
CA ALA A 352 -10.92 6.69 -3.42
C ALA A 352 -10.33 5.39 -2.82
N SER A 353 -9.00 5.36 -2.68
CA SER A 353 -8.26 4.34 -1.91
C SER A 353 -7.89 4.84 -0.52
N GLY A 354 -7.53 3.92 0.36
CA GLY A 354 -6.96 4.24 1.67
C GLY A 354 -7.40 3.28 2.77
N PRO A 355 -7.03 3.58 4.03
CA PRO A 355 -7.37 2.74 5.17
C PRO A 355 -8.87 2.44 5.25
N GLY A 356 -9.23 1.16 5.19
CA GLY A 356 -10.62 0.69 5.21
C GLY A 356 -11.39 0.80 3.89
N MET A 357 -10.84 1.47 2.87
CA MET A 357 -11.44 1.50 1.52
C MET A 357 -10.80 0.45 0.59
N GLY A 358 -9.49 0.21 0.71
CA GLY A 358 -8.77 -0.70 -0.18
C GLY A 358 -7.66 0.01 -0.96
N VAL A 359 -7.04 -0.71 -1.89
CA VAL A 359 -5.95 -0.21 -2.72
C VAL A 359 -6.30 -0.35 -4.21
N TRP A 360 -5.85 0.62 -5.01
CA TRP A 360 -5.90 0.51 -6.46
C TRP A 360 -4.61 -0.11 -6.97
N GLU A 361 -4.75 -1.18 -7.76
CA GLU A 361 -3.70 -1.74 -8.60
C GLU A 361 -3.94 -1.27 -10.03
N LEU A 362 -2.94 -0.65 -10.64
CA LEU A 362 -2.94 -0.28 -12.05
C LEU A 362 -1.97 -1.21 -12.79
N LYS A 363 -2.52 -2.22 -13.47
CA LYS A 363 -1.75 -3.04 -14.41
C LYS A 363 -1.62 -2.30 -15.75
N VAL A 364 -0.40 -2.16 -16.24
CA VAL A 364 -0.09 -1.65 -17.57
C VAL A 364 0.46 -2.81 -18.40
N LYS A 365 -0.32 -3.24 -19.39
CA LYS A 365 0.07 -4.31 -20.31
C LYS A 365 0.67 -3.73 -21.58
N ILE A 366 1.84 -4.23 -21.96
CA ILE A 366 2.57 -3.89 -23.18
C ILE A 366 2.75 -5.18 -23.97
N GLY A 367 1.80 -5.47 -24.88
CA GLY A 367 1.71 -6.79 -25.50
C GLY A 367 1.45 -7.88 -24.44
N THR A 368 2.39 -8.81 -24.27
CA THR A 368 2.31 -9.89 -23.27
C THR A 368 2.96 -9.55 -21.93
N GLU A 369 3.74 -8.47 -21.86
CA GLU A 369 4.43 -8.04 -20.64
C GLU A 369 3.53 -7.14 -19.81
N THR A 370 3.66 -7.19 -18.49
CA THR A 370 2.82 -6.42 -17.55
C THR A 370 3.70 -5.79 -16.49
N VAL A 371 3.50 -4.51 -16.22
CA VAL A 371 3.96 -3.86 -14.98
C VAL A 371 2.77 -3.51 -14.10
N VAL A 372 3.03 -3.29 -12.82
CA VAL A 372 2.03 -2.97 -11.81
C VAL A 372 2.44 -1.71 -11.06
N PHE A 373 1.48 -0.80 -10.87
CA PHE A 373 1.59 0.38 -10.01
C PHE A 373 0.47 0.41 -8.98
N TYR A 374 0.66 1.11 -7.86
CA TYR A 374 -0.35 1.27 -6.81
C TYR A 374 -0.65 2.75 -6.51
N PRO A 375 -1.34 3.47 -7.43
CA PRO A 375 -1.62 4.89 -7.23
C PRO A 375 -2.54 5.11 -6.03
N SER A 376 -2.22 6.11 -5.21
CA SER A 376 -3.15 6.62 -4.21
C SER A 376 -4.21 7.49 -4.89
N VAL A 377 -5.47 7.07 -4.80
CA VAL A 377 -6.61 7.79 -5.36
C VAL A 377 -7.33 8.54 -4.25
N ALA A 378 -7.31 9.87 -4.32
CA ALA A 378 -7.99 10.72 -3.36
C ALA A 378 -9.52 10.78 -3.60
N MET A 379 -10.26 11.18 -2.56
CA MET A 379 -11.67 11.58 -2.74
C MET A 379 -11.74 12.83 -3.60
N SER A 380 -12.71 12.92 -4.51
CA SER A 380 -12.95 14.15 -5.26
C SER A 380 -13.42 15.26 -4.33
N MET A 381 -12.91 16.48 -4.54
CA MET A 381 -13.35 17.69 -3.84
C MET A 381 -13.89 18.70 -4.85
N GLY A 382 -14.88 19.49 -4.45
CA GLY A 382 -15.49 20.49 -5.31
C GLY A 382 -16.59 19.90 -6.20
N SER A 383 -16.37 19.88 -7.51
CA SER A 383 -17.39 19.42 -8.47
C SER A 383 -17.71 17.93 -8.33
N THR A 384 -18.95 17.56 -8.61
CA THR A 384 -19.35 16.16 -8.78
C THR A 384 -18.52 15.53 -9.88
N SER A 385 -17.67 14.57 -9.53
CA SER A 385 -16.78 13.91 -10.48
C SER A 385 -17.46 12.80 -11.28
N ARG A 386 -18.56 12.25 -10.75
CA ARG A 386 -19.32 11.17 -11.37
C ARG A 386 -20.78 11.16 -10.91
N ALA A 387 -21.69 10.85 -11.82
CA ALA A 387 -23.07 10.47 -11.53
C ALA A 387 -23.38 9.05 -12.04
N THR A 388 -24.47 8.45 -11.55
CA THR A 388 -24.86 7.08 -11.87
C THR A 388 -26.31 7.03 -12.32
N LEU A 389 -26.55 6.37 -13.45
CA LEU A 389 -27.87 6.00 -13.96
C LEU A 389 -27.96 4.48 -14.13
N LYS A 390 -29.17 3.94 -14.25
CA LYS A 390 -29.45 2.51 -14.35
C LYS A 390 -30.49 2.24 -15.44
N GLY A 391 -30.35 1.09 -16.09
CA GLY A 391 -31.39 0.51 -16.92
C GLY A 391 -32.60 0.07 -16.08
N ASN A 392 -33.78 0.08 -16.66
CA ASN A 392 -34.99 -0.52 -16.13
C ASN A 392 -35.22 -1.92 -16.74
N ALA A 393 -35.28 -1.99 -18.07
CA ALA A 393 -35.38 -3.23 -18.85
C ALA A 393 -34.02 -3.74 -19.36
N ASP A 394 -32.99 -2.90 -19.33
CA ASP A 394 -31.62 -3.27 -19.68
C ASP A 394 -30.91 -3.95 -18.50
N LEU A 395 -30.76 -5.26 -18.64
CA LEU A 395 -30.27 -6.16 -17.61
C LEU A 395 -28.93 -6.79 -18.02
N ILE A 396 -28.11 -7.04 -17.02
CA ILE A 396 -26.86 -7.81 -17.11
C ILE A 396 -26.97 -9.07 -16.25
N ALA A 397 -26.05 -10.00 -16.47
CA ALA A 397 -25.96 -11.19 -15.63
C ALA A 397 -25.77 -10.76 -14.17
N GLY A 398 -26.36 -11.51 -13.25
CA GLY A 398 -26.20 -11.28 -11.81
C GLY A 398 -24.86 -11.75 -11.27
N MET A 399 -24.53 -11.33 -10.05
CA MET A 399 -23.41 -11.96 -9.34
C MET A 399 -23.72 -13.44 -9.10
N MET A 400 -22.73 -14.33 -9.05
CA MET A 400 -22.94 -15.77 -8.88
C MET A 400 -23.98 -16.09 -7.78
N GLY A 401 -25.09 -16.73 -8.17
CA GLY A 401 -26.21 -17.08 -7.27
C GLY A 401 -27.23 -15.96 -7.01
N MET A 402 -26.97 -14.75 -7.48
CA MET A 402 -27.88 -13.61 -7.51
C MET A 402 -28.49 -13.55 -8.93
N GLY A 403 -29.81 -13.36 -9.03
CA GLY A 403 -30.49 -13.21 -10.33
C GLY A 403 -29.99 -12.00 -11.13
N THR A 404 -30.65 -11.71 -12.26
CA THR A 404 -30.26 -10.61 -13.16
C THR A 404 -30.18 -9.25 -12.44
N ALA A 405 -29.26 -8.40 -12.89
CA ALA A 405 -29.05 -7.07 -12.33
C ALA A 405 -29.36 -5.99 -13.37
N LYS A 406 -29.83 -4.83 -12.91
CA LYS A 406 -30.01 -3.65 -13.77
C LYS A 406 -28.64 -3.09 -14.15
N ARG A 407 -28.41 -2.86 -15.44
CA ARG A 407 -27.15 -2.28 -15.93
C ARG A 407 -26.91 -0.91 -15.32
N THR A 408 -25.71 -0.68 -14.82
CA THR A 408 -25.30 0.63 -14.28
C THR A 408 -24.49 1.41 -15.33
N TYR A 409 -24.85 2.67 -15.53
CA TYR A 409 -24.17 3.63 -16.37
C TYR A 409 -23.49 4.68 -15.50
N TYR A 410 -22.19 4.86 -15.69
CA TYR A 410 -21.38 5.86 -15.00
C TYR A 410 -21.10 7.01 -15.96
N LEU A 411 -21.48 8.21 -15.54
CA LEU A 411 -21.25 9.45 -16.26
C LEU A 411 -20.17 10.21 -15.51
N PHE A 412 -19.00 10.37 -16.11
CA PHE A 412 -17.87 11.07 -15.52
C PHE A 412 -17.79 12.49 -16.05
N ASN A 413 -17.63 13.44 -15.12
CA ASN A 413 -17.43 14.84 -15.45
C ASN A 413 -16.00 15.03 -15.96
N GLU A 414 -15.85 15.43 -17.22
CA GLU A 414 -14.56 15.72 -17.83
C GLU A 414 -14.21 17.22 -17.85
N GLY A 415 -15.15 18.06 -17.39
CA GLY A 415 -14.95 19.49 -17.19
C GLY A 415 -15.92 20.37 -17.98
N LEU A 416 -15.90 21.66 -17.64
CA LEU A 416 -16.55 22.74 -18.37
C LEU A 416 -15.46 23.69 -18.86
N SER A 417 -15.33 23.85 -20.18
CA SER A 417 -14.36 24.77 -20.78
C SER A 417 -15.03 25.57 -21.89
N ASN A 418 -14.91 26.90 -21.85
CA ASN A 418 -15.48 27.81 -22.84
C ASN A 418 -16.98 27.57 -23.14
N GLY A 419 -17.77 27.25 -22.11
CA GLY A 419 -19.21 26.97 -22.26
C GLY A 419 -19.53 25.60 -22.85
N THR A 420 -18.52 24.74 -23.03
CA THR A 420 -18.67 23.35 -23.46
C THR A 420 -18.42 22.42 -22.29
N PHE A 421 -19.45 21.66 -21.90
CA PHE A 421 -19.33 20.61 -20.90
C PHE A 421 -19.05 19.28 -21.56
N THR A 422 -18.15 18.49 -20.99
CA THR A 422 -17.73 17.18 -21.52
C THR A 422 -17.99 16.07 -20.52
N LEU A 423 -18.44 14.92 -21.04
CA LEU A 423 -18.74 13.72 -20.29
C LEU A 423 -18.08 12.51 -20.94
N PHE A 424 -17.61 11.59 -20.10
CA PHE A 424 -17.32 10.22 -20.51
C PHE A 424 -18.37 9.27 -19.91
N ILE A 425 -18.95 8.40 -20.73
CA ILE A 425 -20.00 7.47 -20.32
C ILE A 425 -19.55 6.03 -20.54
N ALA A 426 -19.53 5.25 -19.46
CA ALA A 426 -19.24 3.83 -19.48
C ALA A 426 -20.34 3.03 -18.76
N ALA A 427 -20.62 1.83 -19.26
CA ALA A 427 -21.54 0.90 -18.63
C ALA A 427 -20.77 -0.22 -17.92
N GLN A 428 -21.24 -0.57 -16.72
CA GLN A 428 -20.93 -1.86 -16.12
C GLN A 428 -21.45 -2.97 -17.05
N ASP A 429 -20.55 -3.78 -17.57
CA ASP A 429 -20.87 -4.81 -18.56
C ASP A 429 -20.80 -6.24 -18.01
N ASP A 430 -20.50 -6.36 -16.72
CA ASP A 430 -20.61 -7.61 -15.98
C ASP A 430 -21.11 -7.37 -14.54
N ALA A 431 -21.67 -8.41 -13.91
CA ALA A 431 -22.13 -8.30 -12.53
C ALA A 431 -21.00 -8.09 -11.51
N MET A 432 -19.78 -8.54 -11.86
CA MET A 432 -18.62 -8.48 -10.99
C MET A 432 -17.99 -7.09 -10.91
N MET A 433 -18.50 -6.12 -11.69
CA MET A 433 -17.89 -4.80 -11.82
C MET A 433 -16.44 -4.87 -12.29
N MET A 434 -16.07 -5.85 -13.11
CA MET A 434 -14.72 -6.01 -13.64
C MET A 434 -14.60 -5.54 -15.10
N THR A 435 -15.73 -5.37 -15.78
CA THR A 435 -15.78 -4.95 -17.18
C THR A 435 -16.59 -3.66 -17.31
N PHE A 436 -15.99 -2.65 -17.93
CA PHE A 436 -16.63 -1.38 -18.21
C PHE A 436 -16.44 -1.00 -19.67
N ALA A 437 -17.53 -1.01 -20.44
CA ALA A 437 -17.50 -0.66 -21.85
C ALA A 437 -17.89 0.82 -22.03
N PRO A 438 -17.12 1.62 -22.81
CA PRO A 438 -17.57 2.94 -23.23
C PRO A 438 -18.86 2.80 -24.05
N VAL A 439 -19.83 3.70 -23.81
CA VAL A 439 -21.17 3.61 -24.41
C VAL A 439 -21.36 4.70 -25.47
N PHE A 440 -21.50 4.26 -26.71
CA PHE A 440 -21.77 5.09 -27.88
C PHE A 440 -22.46 4.26 -28.98
N PRO A 441 -23.14 4.86 -29.96
CA PRO A 441 -23.70 4.12 -31.09
C PRO A 441 -22.63 3.26 -31.80
N GLY A 442 -22.91 1.96 -31.94
CA GLY A 442 -21.99 0.97 -32.51
C GLY A 442 -21.12 0.23 -31.48
N SER A 443 -21.10 0.65 -30.22
CA SER A 443 -20.47 -0.13 -29.14
C SER A 443 -21.22 -1.43 -28.84
N THR A 444 -20.52 -2.40 -28.24
CA THR A 444 -21.08 -3.71 -27.84
C THR A 444 -21.10 -3.82 -26.32
N LEU A 445 -22.23 -4.27 -25.78
CA LEU A 445 -22.46 -4.63 -24.39
C LEU A 445 -22.86 -6.12 -24.29
N HIS A 446 -23.05 -6.65 -23.08
CA HIS A 446 -23.50 -8.03 -22.85
C HIS A 446 -24.77 -8.09 -21.99
N ASP A 447 -25.79 -8.82 -22.44
CA ASP A 447 -27.08 -8.92 -21.72
C ASP A 447 -27.05 -9.88 -20.52
N GLN A 448 -28.22 -10.16 -19.93
CA GLN A 448 -28.34 -11.07 -18.79
C GLN A 448 -27.94 -12.53 -19.05
N THR A 449 -27.82 -12.93 -20.32
CA THR A 449 -27.34 -14.25 -20.74
C THR A 449 -25.86 -14.23 -21.13
N GLY A 450 -25.22 -13.05 -21.11
CA GLY A 450 -23.87 -12.86 -21.62
C GLY A 450 -23.81 -12.76 -23.15
N ALA A 451 -24.95 -12.61 -23.84
CA ALA A 451 -24.97 -12.42 -25.27
C ALA A 451 -24.61 -10.99 -25.63
N ALA A 452 -23.82 -10.81 -26.68
CA ALA A 452 -23.45 -9.50 -27.19
C ALA A 452 -24.67 -8.74 -27.71
N VAL A 453 -24.84 -7.49 -27.26
CA VAL A 453 -25.90 -6.56 -27.66
C VAL A 453 -25.26 -5.27 -28.15
N ALA A 454 -25.58 -4.90 -29.38
CA ALA A 454 -25.13 -3.62 -29.94
C ALA A 454 -25.93 -2.44 -29.36
N VAL A 455 -25.24 -1.34 -29.12
CA VAL A 455 -25.87 -0.04 -28.89
C VAL A 455 -26.22 0.55 -30.25
N SER A 456 -27.47 0.40 -30.69
CA SER A 456 -27.93 0.86 -32.00
C SER A 456 -28.18 2.36 -32.03
N ALA A 457 -28.61 2.94 -30.90
CA ALA A 457 -28.85 4.36 -30.77
C ALA A 457 -28.58 4.82 -29.33
N MET A 458 -28.01 6.01 -29.19
CA MET A 458 -27.83 6.67 -27.91
C MET A 458 -28.01 8.16 -28.07
N THR A 459 -28.70 8.79 -27.12
CA THR A 459 -28.81 10.25 -27.02
C THR A 459 -28.40 10.70 -25.63
N VAL A 460 -27.67 11.81 -25.58
CA VAL A 460 -27.29 12.49 -24.35
C VAL A 460 -27.75 13.93 -24.46
N GLU A 461 -28.44 14.42 -23.45
CA GLU A 461 -28.92 15.80 -23.39
C GLU A 461 -28.52 16.43 -22.06
N LEU A 462 -28.10 17.68 -22.12
CA LEU A 462 -27.60 18.44 -20.98
C LEU A 462 -28.46 19.68 -20.72
N SER A 463 -28.61 20.04 -19.45
CA SER A 463 -29.43 21.17 -19.02
C SER A 463 -28.86 21.83 -17.77
N THR A 464 -29.07 23.12 -17.59
CA THR A 464 -28.74 23.85 -16.34
C THR A 464 -29.97 24.16 -15.49
N ASP A 465 -31.18 23.91 -16.00
CA ASP A 465 -32.46 24.30 -15.40
C ASP A 465 -33.53 23.18 -15.37
N LYS A 466 -33.22 22.01 -15.93
CA LYS A 466 -34.13 20.86 -16.18
C LYS A 466 -35.28 21.15 -17.16
N ALA A 467 -35.36 22.34 -17.75
CA ALA A 467 -36.42 22.75 -18.66
C ALA A 467 -35.90 22.84 -20.11
N THR A 468 -34.75 23.47 -20.29
CA THR A 468 -34.08 23.65 -21.57
C THR A 468 -33.00 22.60 -21.73
N TRP A 469 -33.10 21.78 -22.78
CA TRP A 469 -32.20 20.67 -23.05
C TRP A 469 -31.40 20.92 -24.32
N ILE A 470 -30.08 20.73 -24.23
CA ILE A 470 -29.14 20.80 -25.35
C ILE A 470 -28.68 19.39 -25.67
N ALA A 471 -28.86 18.96 -26.91
CA ALA A 471 -28.32 17.68 -27.37
C ALA A 471 -26.79 17.72 -27.37
N ALA A 472 -26.17 16.75 -26.71
CA ALA A 472 -24.73 16.57 -26.75
C ALA A 472 -24.30 15.86 -28.04
N THR A 473 -23.11 16.20 -28.52
CA THR A 473 -22.46 15.59 -29.68
C THR A 473 -21.61 14.43 -29.21
N ASP A 474 -21.82 13.26 -29.82
CA ASP A 474 -20.95 12.09 -29.66
C ASP A 474 -19.60 12.35 -30.34
N SER A 475 -18.52 12.23 -29.57
CA SER A 475 -17.15 12.36 -30.05
C SER A 475 -16.48 10.98 -30.25
N GLY A 476 -17.26 9.91 -30.14
CA GLY A 476 -16.79 8.53 -30.19
C GLY A 476 -16.25 8.05 -28.84
N ASN A 477 -16.10 6.73 -28.72
CA ASN A 477 -15.53 6.07 -27.54
C ASN A 477 -16.18 6.47 -26.21
N GLY A 478 -17.47 6.81 -26.22
CA GLY A 478 -18.22 7.19 -25.01
C GLY A 478 -18.01 8.63 -24.55
N HIS A 479 -17.34 9.47 -25.34
CA HIS A 479 -17.20 10.91 -25.05
C HIS A 479 -18.34 11.72 -25.65
N TRP A 480 -18.92 12.61 -24.84
CA TRP A 480 -20.05 13.45 -25.22
C TRP A 480 -19.77 14.90 -24.83
N SER A 481 -20.18 15.85 -25.67
CA SER A 481 -20.01 17.27 -25.38
C SER A 481 -21.23 18.12 -25.76
N ALA A 482 -21.59 19.09 -24.93
CA ALA A 482 -22.58 20.10 -25.32
C ALA A 482 -22.04 21.51 -25.08
N ALA A 483 -22.11 22.34 -26.12
CA ALA A 483 -21.76 23.75 -26.07
C ALA A 483 -22.99 24.61 -25.75
N GLY A 484 -22.76 25.88 -25.39
CA GLY A 484 -23.81 26.85 -25.11
C GLY A 484 -24.42 26.72 -23.70
N LEU A 485 -23.81 25.93 -22.83
CA LEU A 485 -24.20 25.83 -21.43
C LEU A 485 -23.61 27.01 -20.65
N THR A 486 -24.47 27.77 -19.98
CA THR A 486 -24.06 28.91 -19.14
C THR A 486 -24.35 28.58 -17.69
N LEU A 487 -23.30 28.61 -16.86
CA LEU A 487 -23.40 28.49 -15.40
C LEU A 487 -23.04 29.82 -14.71
N PRO A 488 -23.58 30.09 -13.51
CA PRO A 488 -23.12 31.21 -12.70
C PRO A 488 -21.63 31.07 -12.35
N ALA A 489 -20.94 32.21 -12.20
CA ALA A 489 -19.53 32.23 -11.82
C ALA A 489 -19.26 31.58 -10.44
N SER A 490 -20.27 31.57 -9.57
CA SER A 490 -20.24 30.87 -8.28
C SER A 490 -20.33 29.35 -8.38
N GLY A 491 -20.40 28.79 -9.59
CA GLY A 491 -20.77 27.40 -9.82
C GLY A 491 -22.28 27.23 -9.91
N GLY A 492 -22.71 25.99 -10.17
CA GLY A 492 -24.13 25.67 -10.36
C GLY A 492 -24.36 24.18 -10.57
N HIS A 493 -25.57 23.83 -11.03
CA HIS A 493 -25.93 22.46 -11.34
C HIS A 493 -25.98 22.24 -12.85
N LEU A 494 -25.58 21.05 -13.26
CA LEU A 494 -25.73 20.56 -14.62
C LEU A 494 -26.41 19.19 -14.56
N TYR A 495 -27.45 19.03 -15.35
CA TYR A 495 -28.26 17.82 -15.41
C TYR A 495 -28.00 17.09 -16.73
N ALA A 496 -27.87 15.77 -16.65
CA ALA A 496 -27.68 14.93 -17.83
C ALA A 496 -28.80 13.90 -17.95
N ARG A 497 -29.42 13.81 -19.12
CA ARG A 497 -30.37 12.77 -19.50
C ARG A 497 -29.70 11.86 -20.52
N VAL A 498 -29.80 10.55 -20.31
CA VAL A 498 -29.21 9.54 -21.19
C VAL A 498 -30.27 8.53 -21.60
N THR A 499 -30.37 8.30 -22.91
CA THR A 499 -31.23 7.28 -23.51
C THR A 499 -30.37 6.33 -24.32
N VAL A 500 -30.50 5.03 -24.09
CA VAL A 500 -29.75 3.99 -24.84
C VAL A 500 -30.75 2.98 -25.38
N ASN A 501 -30.68 2.69 -26.68
CA ASN A 501 -31.58 1.79 -27.40
C ASN A 501 -33.08 2.11 -27.15
N GLY A 502 -33.42 3.40 -27.09
CA GLY A 502 -34.79 3.88 -26.86
C GLY A 502 -35.24 3.91 -25.40
N GLU A 503 -34.41 3.47 -24.46
CA GLU A 503 -34.72 3.47 -23.03
C GLU A 503 -33.99 4.60 -22.30
N GLN A 504 -34.74 5.51 -21.67
CA GLN A 504 -34.18 6.54 -20.79
C GLN A 504 -33.71 5.91 -19.47
N LYS A 505 -32.45 6.13 -19.12
CA LYS A 505 -31.82 5.60 -17.91
C LYS A 505 -32.15 6.49 -16.71
N THR A 506 -32.29 5.88 -15.53
CA THR A 506 -32.78 6.54 -14.31
C THR A 506 -31.88 6.29 -13.11
N THR A 507 -31.91 7.16 -12.10
CA THR A 507 -31.04 7.04 -10.92
C THR A 507 -31.30 5.79 -10.08
N ASP A 508 -32.51 5.23 -10.17
CA ASP A 508 -32.97 4.05 -9.40
C ASP A 508 -33.24 2.82 -10.28
N GLY A 509 -33.19 2.97 -11.61
CA GLY A 509 -33.54 1.93 -12.56
C GLY A 509 -35.04 1.68 -12.66
N SER A 510 -35.90 2.54 -12.11
CA SER A 510 -37.34 2.48 -12.32
C SER A 510 -37.73 3.16 -13.64
N ALA A 511 -39.02 3.13 -13.99
CA ALA A 511 -39.53 3.95 -15.09
C ALA A 511 -39.20 5.44 -14.87
N ALA A 512 -38.91 6.14 -15.98
CA ALA A 512 -38.49 7.54 -15.93
C ALA A 512 -39.62 8.45 -15.43
N THR A 513 -39.26 9.35 -14.53
CA THR A 513 -40.08 10.43 -13.96
C THR A 513 -39.25 11.71 -13.95
N ALA A 514 -39.87 12.84 -13.59
CA ALA A 514 -39.17 14.11 -13.45
C ALA A 514 -38.04 14.10 -12.40
N THR A 515 -38.08 13.17 -11.43
CA THR A 515 -37.15 13.15 -10.29
C THR A 515 -36.01 12.16 -10.44
N ASN A 516 -36.22 11.03 -11.14
CA ASN A 516 -35.20 9.98 -11.32
C ASN A 516 -34.63 9.92 -12.74
N GLY A 517 -35.18 10.67 -13.70
CA GLY A 517 -34.79 10.59 -15.11
C GLY A 517 -33.50 11.33 -15.51
N VAL A 518 -32.79 11.92 -14.55
CA VAL A 518 -31.63 12.78 -14.81
C VAL A 518 -30.52 12.55 -13.78
N ALA A 519 -29.27 12.60 -14.23
CA ALA A 519 -28.10 12.74 -13.37
C ALA A 519 -27.92 14.22 -12.99
N ASP A 520 -27.38 14.47 -11.80
CA ASP A 520 -27.13 15.82 -11.25
C ASP A 520 -25.64 15.98 -10.94
N PHE A 521 -25.02 16.99 -11.54
CA PHE A 521 -23.64 17.39 -11.31
C PHE A 521 -23.62 18.76 -10.66
N THR A 522 -23.06 18.85 -9.46
CA THR A 522 -22.63 20.13 -8.89
C THR A 522 -21.31 20.52 -9.55
N ILE A 523 -21.25 21.71 -10.12
CA ILE A 523 -20.03 22.29 -10.70
C ILE A 523 -19.58 23.41 -9.76
N ALA A 524 -18.40 23.25 -9.17
CA ALA A 524 -17.82 24.27 -8.31
C ALA A 524 -17.53 25.55 -9.09
N ALA A 525 -17.50 26.68 -8.39
CA ALA A 525 -17.06 27.95 -8.96
C ALA A 525 -15.71 27.76 -9.68
N THR A 526 -15.59 28.31 -10.88
CA THR A 526 -14.28 28.50 -11.51
C THR A 526 -13.57 29.60 -10.74
N GLY A 527 -12.97 29.24 -9.60
CA GLY A 527 -12.05 30.13 -8.91
C GLY A 527 -10.93 30.49 -9.88
N GLY A 528 -10.72 31.79 -10.10
CA GLY A 528 -9.49 32.25 -10.75
C GLY A 528 -8.32 31.79 -9.90
N MET A 529 -7.70 30.68 -10.30
CA MET A 529 -6.38 30.28 -9.81
C MET A 529 -5.32 31.17 -10.44
#